data_AF-A0AAW1IBT2-F1
#
_entry.id   AF-A0AAW1IBT2-F1
#
_cell.length_a   1.000
_cell.length_b   1.000
_cell.length_c   1.000
_cell.angle_alpha   90.00
_cell.angle_beta   90.00
_cell.angle_gamma   90.00
#
_symmetry.space_group_name_H-M   'P 1'
#
loop_
_entity.id
_entity.type
_entity.pdbx_description
1 polymer ?
#
loop_
_entity_poly.entity_id
_entity_poly.type
_entity_poly.pdbx_seq_one_letter_code
_entity_poly.pdbx_strand_id
1 'polypeptide(L)'
;MALNPHIEYSTTLDIVEGFADDGNVRKHEIATHVMVFMIRGVFSAWRQPVAYSFCKSTTSAEDIIKTLRIIIKKATAIKFKIISCVCDQGATNVKAINMMVAESRGMPFDALRQGKTVVENVIIVDEHCDSIV
;
A
#
# COMPACT_ATOMS: atom_id res chain seq x y z
N MET A 1 -5.96 -9.85 6.54
CA MET A 1 -7.15 -10.69 6.78
C MET A 1 -6.71 -12.14 6.80
N ALA A 2 -7.10 -12.94 7.79
CA ALA A 2 -6.75 -14.36 7.84
C ALA A 2 -7.55 -15.16 6.79
N LEU A 3 -6.94 -16.23 6.27
CA LEU A 3 -7.52 -17.18 5.34
C LEU A 3 -7.47 -18.58 5.96
N ASN A 4 -8.35 -19.47 5.51
CA ASN A 4 -8.16 -20.90 5.75
C ASN A 4 -7.06 -21.40 4.81
N PRO A 5 -5.92 -21.89 5.35
CA PRO A 5 -4.83 -22.36 4.51
C PRO A 5 -5.29 -23.58 3.72
N HIS A 6 -5.24 -23.49 2.40
CA HIS A 6 -5.68 -24.54 1.49
C HIS A 6 -4.91 -24.44 0.18
N ILE A 7 -4.74 -25.57 -0.50
CA ILE A 7 -4.14 -25.65 -1.83
C ILE A 7 -5.17 -26.29 -2.74
N GLU A 8 -5.44 -25.63 -3.86
CA GLU A 8 -6.36 -26.10 -4.89
C GLU A 8 -5.73 -25.91 -6.26
N TYR A 9 -6.01 -26.82 -7.18
CA TYR A 9 -5.60 -26.65 -8.58
C TYR A 9 -6.74 -25.99 -9.36
N SER A 10 -6.46 -24.81 -9.90
CA SER A 10 -7.37 -24.04 -10.73
C SER A 10 -7.22 -24.48 -12.19
N THR A 11 -8.19 -25.25 -12.69
CA THR A 11 -8.22 -25.73 -14.08
C THR A 11 -8.32 -24.59 -15.08
N THR A 12 -8.99 -23.49 -14.71
CA THR A 12 -9.14 -22.30 -15.56
C THR A 12 -7.82 -21.56 -15.75
N LEU A 13 -7.03 -21.44 -14.68
CA LEU A 13 -5.76 -20.71 -14.71
C LEU A 13 -4.55 -21.62 -14.99
N ASP A 14 -4.76 -22.94 -14.99
CA ASP A 14 -3.72 -23.97 -15.08
C ASP A 14 -2.60 -23.76 -14.05
N ILE A 15 -2.99 -23.45 -12.81
CA ILE A 15 -2.06 -23.23 -11.70
C ILE A 15 -2.56 -23.87 -10.42
N VAL A 16 -1.60 -24.22 -9.55
CA VAL A 16 -1.89 -24.53 -8.16
C VAL A 16 -1.96 -23.22 -7.36
N GLU A 17 -3.13 -22.95 -6.80
CA GLU A 17 -3.45 -21.81 -5.95
C GLU A 17 -3.20 -22.14 -4.46
N GLY A 18 -3.28 -21.12 -3.60
CA GLY A 18 -3.12 -21.27 -2.16
C GLY A 18 -1.71 -21.03 -1.61
N PHE A 19 -0.77 -20.66 -2.49
CA PHE A 19 0.57 -20.25 -2.10
C PHE A 19 0.68 -18.73 -1.86
N ALA A 20 1.64 -18.32 -1.04
CA ALA A 20 1.99 -16.92 -0.85
C ALA A 20 2.50 -16.33 -2.17
N ASP A 21 1.96 -15.17 -2.53
CA ASP A 21 2.16 -14.53 -3.83
C ASP A 21 1.96 -13.02 -3.67
N ASP A 22 3.01 -12.25 -3.93
CA ASP A 22 2.99 -10.79 -3.85
C ASP A 22 2.64 -10.09 -5.18
N GLY A 23 2.23 -10.87 -6.18
CA GLY A 23 1.97 -10.41 -7.54
C GLY A 23 3.22 -10.31 -8.43
N ASN A 24 4.42 -10.47 -7.87
CA ASN A 24 5.68 -10.56 -8.62
C ASN A 24 6.35 -11.91 -8.41
N VAL A 25 6.36 -12.41 -7.16
CA VAL A 25 7.01 -13.65 -6.77
C VAL A 25 6.03 -14.50 -5.99
N ARG A 26 5.85 -15.74 -6.49
CA ARG A 26 5.20 -16.81 -5.76
C ARG A 26 6.23 -17.57 -4.94
N LYS A 27 5.94 -17.77 -3.66
CA LYS A 27 6.78 -18.52 -2.72
C LYS A 27 6.16 -19.89 -2.46
N HIS A 28 6.99 -20.91 -2.23
CA HIS A 28 6.54 -22.26 -1.84
C HIS A 28 6.10 -22.31 -0.37
N GLU A 29 5.18 -21.42 0.00
CA GLU A 29 4.65 -21.26 1.34
C GLU A 29 3.13 -21.19 1.26
N ILE A 30 2.42 -21.96 2.07
CA ILE A 30 0.96 -21.91 2.09
C ILE A 30 0.52 -20.55 2.63
N ALA A 31 -0.31 -19.84 1.86
CA ALA A 31 -0.86 -18.57 2.26
C ALA A 31 -1.81 -18.76 3.44
N THR A 32 -1.63 -17.94 4.48
CA THR A 32 -2.53 -17.92 5.64
C THR A 32 -3.23 -16.59 5.80
N HIS A 33 -2.78 -15.57 5.09
CA HIS A 33 -3.32 -14.23 5.15
C HIS A 33 -3.34 -13.59 3.76
N VAL A 34 -4.28 -12.66 3.59
CA VAL A 34 -4.32 -11.73 2.45
C VAL A 34 -4.21 -10.29 2.95
N MET A 35 -3.39 -9.51 2.26
CA MET A 35 -3.31 -8.07 2.40
C MET A 35 -4.05 -7.43 1.24
N VAL A 36 -4.91 -6.44 1.55
CA VAL A 36 -5.74 -5.75 0.55
C VAL A 36 -5.54 -4.26 0.72
N PHE A 37 -5.32 -3.58 -0.40
CA PHE A 37 -5.26 -2.12 -0.46
C PHE A 37 -6.49 -1.60 -1.18
N MET A 38 -7.11 -0.57 -0.62
CA MET A 38 -8.30 0.07 -1.18
C MET A 38 -8.08 1.57 -1.32
N ILE A 39 -8.63 2.16 -2.38
CA ILE A 39 -8.79 3.62 -2.48
C ILE A 39 -10.22 3.95 -2.05
N ARG A 40 -10.36 5.05 -1.30
CA ARG A 40 -11.64 5.56 -0.81
C ARG A 40 -11.80 7.04 -1.14
N GLY A 41 -12.98 7.42 -1.62
CA GLY A 41 -13.36 8.82 -1.76
C GLY A 41 -13.45 9.49 -0.38
N VAL A 42 -12.78 10.63 -0.23
CA VAL A 42 -12.82 11.41 1.02
C VAL A 42 -14.13 12.19 1.10
N PHE A 43 -14.48 12.90 0.02
CA PHE A 43 -15.71 13.69 -0.10
C PHE A 43 -16.83 12.96 -0.87
N SER A 44 -16.66 11.67 -1.13
CA SER A 44 -17.61 10.87 -1.90
C SER A 44 -17.68 9.45 -1.36
N ALA A 45 -18.88 8.87 -1.37
CA ALA A 45 -19.16 7.58 -0.74
C ALA A 45 -18.80 6.38 -1.63
N TRP A 46 -17.55 6.31 -2.12
CA TRP A 46 -17.07 5.15 -2.88
C TRP A 46 -15.77 4.59 -2.29
N ARG A 47 -15.58 3.29 -2.50
CA ARG A 47 -14.37 2.54 -2.14
C ARG A 47 -14.14 1.44 -3.16
N GLN A 48 -12.89 1.20 -3.51
CA GLN A 48 -12.52 0.16 -4.47
C GLN A 48 -11.22 -0.54 -4.02
N PRO A 49 -11.20 -1.87 -3.93
CA PRO A 49 -9.95 -2.63 -3.85
C PRO A 49 -9.11 -2.44 -5.11
N VAL A 50 -7.84 -2.08 -4.93
CA VAL A 50 -6.92 -1.76 -6.05
C VAL A 50 -5.71 -2.66 -6.13
N ALA A 51 -5.38 -3.36 -5.04
CA ALA A 51 -4.31 -4.35 -5.02
C ALA A 51 -4.56 -5.35 -3.89
N TYR A 52 -4.04 -6.56 -4.07
CA TYR A 52 -3.99 -7.58 -3.03
C TYR A 52 -2.71 -8.41 -3.15
N SER A 53 -2.31 -9.02 -2.05
CA SER A 53 -1.22 -10.00 -2.00
C SER A 53 -1.50 -11.08 -0.97
N PHE A 54 -1.03 -12.29 -1.25
CA PHE A 54 -1.11 -13.44 -0.36
C PHE A 54 0.21 -13.62 0.38
N CYS A 55 0.14 -13.84 1.69
CA CYS A 55 1.33 -14.04 2.51
C CYS A 55 1.15 -15.14 3.53
N LYS A 56 2.29 -15.70 3.97
CA LYS A 56 2.35 -16.54 5.17
C LYS A 56 2.54 -15.63 6.38
N SER A 57 1.55 -15.64 7.27
CA SER A 57 1.51 -14.83 8.49
C SER A 57 1.41 -13.33 8.24
N THR A 58 2.51 -12.64 7.95
CA THR A 58 2.52 -11.17 7.84
C THR A 58 3.36 -10.70 6.65
N THR A 59 2.93 -9.59 6.06
CA THR A 59 3.66 -8.92 4.98
C THR A 59 4.75 -8.02 5.58
N SER A 60 5.94 -8.04 4.99
CA SER A 60 7.05 -7.19 5.44
C SER A 60 6.71 -5.70 5.26
N ALA A 61 7.33 -4.84 6.08
CA ALA A 61 7.16 -3.39 5.96
C ALA A 61 7.65 -2.89 4.58
N GLU A 62 8.72 -3.48 4.09
CA GLU A 62 9.35 -3.20 2.83
C GLU A 62 8.41 -3.50 1.64
N ASP A 63 7.72 -4.66 1.68
CA ASP A 63 6.74 -5.04 0.66
C ASP A 63 5.47 -4.15 0.71
N ILE A 64 5.05 -3.74 1.91
CA ILE A 64 3.96 -2.77 2.10
C ILE A 64 4.32 -1.45 1.42
N ILE A 65 5.49 -0.89 1.70
CA ILE A 65 5.96 0.38 1.11
C ILE A 65 6.06 0.26 -0.41
N LYS A 66 6.65 -0.84 -0.91
CA LYS A 66 6.77 -1.10 -2.35
C LYS A 66 5.40 -1.08 -3.02
N THR A 67 4.43 -1.77 -2.45
CA THR A 67 3.07 -1.85 -2.98
C THR A 67 2.37 -0.49 -2.93
N LEU A 68 2.48 0.23 -1.80
CA LEU A 68 1.92 1.58 -1.64
C LEU A 68 2.47 2.55 -2.69
N ARG A 69 3.78 2.56 -2.94
CA ARG A 69 4.40 3.41 -3.97
C ARG A 69 3.84 3.12 -5.37
N ILE A 70 3.64 1.85 -5.70
CA ILE A 70 3.03 1.46 -6.99
C ILE A 70 1.59 1.98 -7.08
N ILE A 71 0.80 1.82 -6.01
CA ILE A 71 -0.59 2.31 -5.96
C ILE A 71 -0.63 3.83 -6.11
N ILE A 72 0.17 4.56 -5.34
CA ILE A 72 0.22 6.03 -5.38
C ILE A 72 0.60 6.51 -6.78
N LYS A 73 1.65 5.93 -7.39
CA LYS A 73 2.07 6.26 -8.74
C LYS A 73 0.95 6.04 -9.76
N LYS A 74 0.29 4.88 -9.73
CA LYS A 74 -0.81 4.55 -10.65
C LYS A 74 -2.04 5.44 -10.43
N ALA A 75 -2.42 5.69 -9.17
CA ALA A 75 -3.54 6.55 -8.82
C ALA A 75 -3.30 8.01 -9.27
N THR A 76 -2.08 8.51 -9.08
CA THR A 76 -1.69 9.86 -9.50
C THR A 76 -1.71 10.00 -11.03
N ALA A 77 -1.26 8.98 -11.75
CA ALA A 77 -1.29 8.96 -13.22
C ALA A 77 -2.72 9.14 -13.78
N ILE A 78 -3.74 8.59 -13.09
CA ILE A 78 -5.16 8.74 -13.44
C ILE A 78 -5.85 9.91 -12.72
N LYS A 79 -5.07 10.87 -12.20
CA LYS A 79 -5.53 12.13 -11.58
C LYS A 79 -6.23 12.00 -10.23
N PHE A 80 -6.11 10.88 -9.52
CA PHE A 80 -6.46 10.87 -8.10
C PHE A 80 -5.44 11.67 -7.30
N LYS A 81 -5.95 12.56 -6.44
CA LYS A 81 -5.15 13.23 -5.41
C LYS A 81 -5.18 12.40 -4.13
N ILE A 82 -4.11 11.65 -3.87
CA ILE A 82 -3.95 10.91 -2.61
C ILE A 82 -3.56 11.91 -1.52
N ILE A 83 -4.40 12.04 -0.49
CA ILE A 83 -4.16 12.98 0.62
C ILE A 83 -3.76 12.29 1.91
N SER A 84 -4.11 11.02 2.09
CA SER A 84 -3.80 10.26 3.30
C SER A 84 -3.79 8.77 3.03
N CYS A 85 -3.11 8.02 3.91
CA CYS A 85 -3.14 6.57 3.97
C CYS A 85 -3.58 6.17 5.39
N VAL A 86 -4.43 5.15 5.49
CA VAL A 86 -4.95 4.64 6.77
C VAL A 86 -4.65 3.15 6.84
N CYS A 87 -4.13 2.69 7.98
CA CYS A 87 -3.88 1.29 8.29
C CYS A 87 -4.15 1.02 9.77
N ASP A 88 -4.18 -0.25 10.16
CA ASP A 88 -4.23 -0.63 11.58
C ASP A 88 -2.89 -0.40 12.30
N GLN A 89 -2.87 -0.66 13.61
CA GLN A 89 -1.69 -0.54 14.47
C GLN A 89 -0.77 -1.78 14.46
N GLY A 90 -0.87 -2.64 13.45
CA GLY A 90 0.00 -3.80 13.29
C GLY A 90 1.47 -3.39 13.20
N ALA A 91 2.36 -4.15 13.84
CA ALA A 91 3.78 -3.81 13.96
C ALA A 91 4.47 -3.55 12.59
N THR A 92 4.10 -4.30 11.55
CA THR A 92 4.62 -4.13 10.19
C THR A 92 4.12 -2.84 9.53
N ASN A 93 2.85 -2.47 9.76
CA ASN A 93 2.29 -1.20 9.29
C ASN A 93 2.95 0.00 9.98
N VAL A 94 3.13 -0.07 11.31
CA VAL A 94 3.83 0.96 12.09
C VAL A 94 5.27 1.12 11.59
N LYS A 95 6.00 0.01 11.40
CA LYS A 95 7.35 0.03 10.83
C LYS A 95 7.38 0.67 9.44
N ALA A 96 6.43 0.32 8.56
CA ALA A 96 6.33 0.86 7.21
C ALA A 96 6.12 2.40 7.20
N ILE A 97 5.21 2.90 8.05
CA ILE A 97 4.98 4.34 8.19
C ILE A 97 6.24 5.05 8.68
N ASN A 98 6.87 4.54 9.74
CA ASN A 98 8.07 5.16 10.30
C ASN A 98 9.22 5.23 9.27
N MET A 99 9.38 4.20 8.45
CA MET A 99 10.34 4.21 7.33
C MET A 99 10.03 5.30 6.30
N MET A 100 8.77 5.42 5.86
CA MET A 100 8.36 6.47 4.91
C MET A 100 8.48 7.88 5.48
N VAL A 101 8.17 8.06 6.77
CA VAL A 101 8.33 9.35 7.47
C VAL A 101 9.81 9.73 7.59
N ALA A 102 10.67 8.77 7.95
CA ALA A 102 12.11 9.01 8.03
C ALA A 102 12.70 9.40 6.66
N GLU A 103 12.31 8.71 5.59
CA GLU A 103 12.70 9.04 4.22
C GLU A 103 12.23 10.45 3.82
N SER A 104 10.99 10.81 4.16
CA SER A 104 10.43 12.13 3.84
C SER A 104 11.14 13.27 4.60
N ARG A 105 11.53 13.05 5.85
CA ARG A 105 12.26 14.04 6.67
C ARG A 105 13.68 14.32 6.15
N GLY A 106 14.28 13.38 5.43
CA GLY A 106 15.57 13.57 4.75
C GLY A 106 15.48 14.48 3.52
N MET A 107 14.28 14.80 3.05
CA MET A 107 14.04 15.70 1.92
C MET A 107 13.89 17.15 2.43
N PRO A 108 14.72 18.12 1.97
CA PRO A 108 14.61 19.50 2.45
C PRO A 108 13.24 20.08 2.06
N PHE A 109 12.43 20.41 3.05
CA PHE A 109 11.12 21.07 2.90
C PHE A 109 11.18 22.33 2.02
N ASP A 110 12.34 23.02 2.02
CA ASP A 110 12.58 24.21 1.20
C ASP A 110 12.60 23.92 -0.30
N ALA A 111 12.98 22.71 -0.72
CA ALA A 111 12.89 22.29 -2.13
C ALA A 111 11.44 22.11 -2.58
N LEU A 112 10.54 21.68 -1.68
CA LEU A 112 9.11 21.51 -1.95
C LEU A 112 8.39 22.87 -2.10
N ARG A 113 8.78 23.88 -1.29
CA ARG A 113 8.25 25.25 -1.36
C ARG A 113 8.67 26.03 -2.59
N GLN A 114 9.84 25.72 -3.17
CA GLN A 114 10.41 26.41 -4.33
C GLN A 114 9.89 25.89 -5.68
N GLY A 115 8.83 25.08 -5.70
CA GLY A 115 8.26 24.57 -6.94
C GLY A 115 9.15 23.57 -7.69
N LYS A 116 10.22 23.06 -7.06
CA LYS A 116 10.91 21.89 -7.61
C LYS A 116 9.96 20.72 -7.49
N THR A 117 9.70 20.06 -8.62
CA THR A 117 8.88 18.85 -8.68
C THR A 117 9.44 17.84 -7.70
N VAL A 118 8.71 17.68 -6.59
CA VAL A 118 8.88 16.60 -5.65
C VAL A 118 8.88 15.33 -6.48
N VAL A 119 9.93 14.52 -6.33
CA VAL A 119 9.97 13.18 -6.93
C VAL A 119 8.63 12.53 -6.60
N GLU A 120 7.92 12.08 -7.63
CA GLU A 120 6.63 11.42 -7.51
C GLU A 120 6.65 10.52 -6.26
N ASN A 121 5.61 10.55 -5.41
CA ASN A 121 5.37 9.65 -4.26
C ASN A 121 5.66 10.14 -2.82
N VAL A 122 5.64 11.45 -2.51
CA VAL A 122 5.58 11.91 -1.09
C VAL A 122 4.14 11.98 -0.60
N ILE A 123 3.81 11.23 0.46
CA ILE A 123 2.57 11.40 1.23
C ILE A 123 2.86 12.46 2.31
N ILE A 124 2.28 13.64 2.15
CA ILE A 124 2.32 14.65 3.22
C ILE A 124 1.34 14.19 4.29
N VAL A 125 1.86 13.76 5.44
CA VAL A 125 1.04 13.53 6.64
C VAL A 125 0.84 14.89 7.28
N ASP A 126 -0.29 15.52 6.98
CA ASP A 126 -0.66 16.77 7.64
C ASP A 126 -1.19 16.45 9.05
N GLU A 127 -0.42 16.78 10.08
CA GLU A 127 -0.84 16.66 11.47
C GLU A 127 -1.76 17.82 11.89
N HIS A 128 -1.98 18.82 11.04
CA HIS A 128 -2.79 20.01 11.35
C HIS A 128 -3.95 20.13 10.34
N CYS A 129 -5.09 19.56 10.73
CA CYS A 129 -6.36 19.77 10.05
C CYS A 129 -6.85 21.21 10.29
N ASP A 130 -6.19 22.19 9.68
CA ASP A 130 -6.69 23.56 9.62
C ASP A 130 -7.29 23.83 8.25
N SER A 131 -8.61 23.66 8.19
CA SER A 131 -9.55 24.37 7.32
C SER A 131 -9.29 24.30 5.81
N ILE A 132 -9.93 23.34 5.15
CA ILE A 132 -10.22 23.43 3.70
C ILE A 132 -11.38 24.42 3.54
N VAL A 133 -11.09 25.60 2.99
CA VAL A 133 -12.06 26.44 2.27
C VAL A 133 -12.07 26.01 0.81
#